data_AF-A0A7Y8L4K9-F1
#
_entry.id   AF-A0A7Y8L4K9-F1
#
_cell.length_a   1.000
_cell.length_b   1.000
_cell.length_c   1.000
_cell.angle_alpha   90.00
_cell.angle_beta   90.00
_cell.angle_gamma   90.00
#
_symmetry.space_group_name_H-M   'P 1'
#
loop_
_entity.id
_entity.type
_entity.pdbx_description
1 polymer ?
#
loop_
_entity_poly.entity_id
_entity_poly.type
_entity_poly.pdbx_seq_one_letter_code
_entity_poly.pdbx_strand_id
1 'polypeptide(L)'
;MREVDPVTFIREKQIPVTETVPLLRLRRRHHSGSMVEQQLAIPRPLRFPFHVNLADHLLTGEPLAVSPQSAARVIAVLEAATRSAERGGVPEVLCV
;
A
#
# COMPACT_ATOMS: atom_id res chain seq x y z
N MET A 1 12.68 -5.77 -36.25
CA MET A 1 12.25 -5.00 -35.06
C MET A 1 10.74 -5.15 -34.94
N ARG A 2 10.17 -5.38 -33.75
CA ARG A 2 8.70 -5.39 -33.58
C ARG A 2 8.28 -4.06 -32.97
N GLU A 3 7.38 -3.38 -33.66
CA GLU A 3 6.79 -2.13 -33.21
C GLU A 3 5.98 -2.35 -31.93
N VAL A 4 5.97 -1.33 -31.07
CA VAL A 4 5.29 -1.37 -29.77
C VAL A 4 4.01 -0.55 -29.88
N ASP A 5 2.88 -1.25 -29.85
CA ASP A 5 1.58 -0.63 -29.66
C ASP A 5 1.52 0.01 -28.25
N PRO A 6 1.40 1.34 -28.12
CA PRO A 6 1.38 2.02 -26.83
C PRO A 6 0.07 1.78 -26.05
N VAL A 7 -1.01 1.35 -26.71
CA VAL A 7 -2.29 1.02 -26.06
C VAL A 7 -2.24 -0.40 -25.49
N THR A 8 -1.62 -1.34 -26.20
CA THR A 8 -1.60 -2.78 -25.84
C THR A 8 -0.25 -3.23 -25.24
N PHE A 9 0.60 -2.32 -24.75
CA PHE A 9 1.93 -2.69 -24.24
C PHE A 9 1.90 -3.46 -22.91
N ILE A 10 0.80 -3.37 -22.14
CA ILE A 10 0.60 -4.15 -20.91
C ILE A 10 0.31 -5.61 -21.27
N ARG A 11 1.37 -6.41 -21.43
CA ARG A 11 1.25 -7.87 -21.31
C ARG A 11 1.03 -8.24 -19.85
N GLU A 12 0.05 -9.10 -19.57
CA GLU A 12 -0.25 -9.68 -18.24
C GLU A 12 0.84 -10.65 -17.70
N LYS A 13 2.12 -10.40 -18.00
CA LYS A 13 3.24 -11.16 -17.43
C LYS A 13 3.49 -10.73 -15.99
N GLN A 14 2.63 -11.21 -15.10
CA GLN A 14 2.85 -11.35 -13.66
C GLN A 14 3.66 -10.22 -13.03
N ILE A 15 3.06 -9.02 -12.97
CA ILE A 15 3.39 -8.10 -11.88
C ILE A 15 3.04 -8.87 -10.59
N PRO A 16 4.00 -9.19 -9.70
CA PRO A 16 3.68 -9.86 -8.45
C PRO A 16 2.76 -8.93 -7.66
N VAL A 17 1.68 -9.46 -7.10
CA VAL A 17 0.64 -8.66 -6.44
C VAL A 17 1.27 -7.90 -5.26
N THR A 18 1.52 -6.61 -5.44
CA THR A 18 2.04 -5.71 -4.38
C THR A 18 1.05 -5.56 -3.22
N GLU A 19 -0.21 -5.90 -3.47
CA GLU A 19 -1.32 -6.03 -2.52
C GLU A 19 -1.31 -7.38 -1.75
N THR A 20 -0.21 -8.15 -1.77
CA THR A 20 -0.11 -9.46 -1.10
C THR A 20 -0.19 -9.28 0.42
N VAL A 21 -1.29 -9.78 1.01
CA VAL A 21 -1.57 -9.72 2.44
C VAL A 21 -0.49 -10.45 3.26
N PRO A 22 0.02 -9.86 4.36
CA PRO A 22 1.06 -10.46 5.18
C PRO A 22 0.57 -11.70 5.93
N LEU A 23 1.42 -12.71 6.07
CA LEU A 23 1.12 -13.91 6.86
C LEU A 23 1.23 -13.61 8.36
N LEU A 24 0.09 -13.58 9.07
CA LEU A 24 0.06 -13.35 10.51
C LEU A 24 0.17 -14.66 11.31
N ARG A 25 1.17 -14.74 12.20
CA ARG A 25 1.41 -15.85 13.14
C ARG A 25 1.37 -15.32 14.57
N LEU A 26 0.39 -15.76 15.36
CA LEU A 26 0.30 -15.49 16.78
C LEU A 26 1.11 -16.52 17.56
N ARG A 27 2.07 -16.07 18.39
CA ARG A 27 2.81 -16.93 19.32
C ARG A 27 2.42 -16.57 20.76
N ARG A 28 1.75 -17.49 21.45
CA ARG A 28 1.23 -17.30 22.82
C ARG A 28 1.86 -18.30 23.78
N ARG A 29 2.23 -17.85 24.99
CA ARG A 29 2.65 -18.77 26.05
C ARG A 29 1.44 -19.50 26.64
N HIS A 30 1.52 -20.82 26.69
CA HIS A 30 0.52 -21.70 27.29
C HIS A 30 0.72 -21.77 28.82
N HIS A 31 -0.31 -22.19 29.56
CA HIS A 31 -0.23 -22.28 31.03
C HIS A 31 0.80 -23.32 31.50
N SER A 32 1.06 -24.37 30.70
CA SER A 32 2.15 -25.34 30.94
C SER A 32 3.55 -24.81 30.60
N GLY A 33 3.69 -23.52 30.26
CA GLY A 33 4.95 -22.86 29.97
C GLY A 33 5.51 -23.05 28.55
N SER A 34 4.92 -23.94 27.74
CA SER A 34 5.23 -24.08 26.32
C SER A 34 4.76 -22.87 25.50
N MET A 35 5.30 -22.71 24.29
CA MET A 35 4.81 -21.71 23.33
C MET A 35 3.90 -22.40 22.31
N VAL A 36 2.66 -21.95 22.22
CA VAL A 36 1.72 -22.33 21.15
C VAL A 36 1.83 -21.30 20.03
N GLU A 37 1.82 -21.78 18.80
CA GLU A 37 1.78 -20.94 17.60
C GLU A 37 0.50 -21.23 16.79
N GLN A 38 -0.14 -20.16 16.32
CA GLN A 38 -1.36 -20.22 15.52
C GLN A 38 -1.23 -19.25 14.34
N GLN A 39 -1.38 -19.75 13.13
CA GLN A 39 -1.61 -18.90 11.96
C GLN A 39 -3.01 -18.30 12.07
N LEU A 40 -3.11 -16.98 11.93
CA LEU A 40 -4.40 -16.29 11.96
C LEU A 40 -5.05 -16.36 10.58
N ALA A 41 -6.37 -16.58 10.55
CA ALA A 41 -7.15 -16.38 9.35
C ALA A 41 -7.28 -14.86 9.07
N ILE A 42 -7.04 -14.46 7.83
CA ILE A 42 -7.14 -13.07 7.38
C ILE A 42 -8.12 -13.05 6.21
N PRO A 43 -9.02 -12.05 6.09
CA PRO A 43 -9.87 -11.91 4.92
C PRO A 43 -9.07 -11.96 3.62
N ARG A 44 -9.62 -12.67 2.62
CA ARG A 44 -9.00 -12.72 1.28
C ARG A 44 -8.92 -11.29 0.73
N PRO A 45 -7.75 -10.83 0.22
CA PRO A 45 -7.68 -9.52 -0.39
C PRO A 45 -8.64 -9.43 -1.57
N LEU A 46 -9.32 -8.29 -1.67
CA LEU A 46 -9.91 -7.83 -2.92
C LEU A 46 -8.78 -7.74 -3.96
N ARG A 47 -9.07 -8.06 -5.23
CA ARG A 47 -8.12 -7.85 -6.32
C ARG A 47 -8.24 -6.41 -6.81
N PHE A 48 -7.12 -5.70 -6.90
CA PHE A 48 -7.07 -4.35 -7.46
C PHE A 48 -8.03 -3.32 -6.80
N PRO A 49 -8.24 -3.30 -5.47
CA PRO A 49 -9.23 -2.42 -4.82
C PRO A 49 -9.07 -0.94 -5.16
N PHE A 50 -7.84 -0.47 -5.42
CA PHE A 50 -7.60 0.88 -5.93
C PHE A 50 -8.29 1.14 -7.28
N HIS A 51 -8.15 0.20 -8.23
CA HIS A 51 -8.70 0.33 -9.58
C HIS A 51 -10.22 0.21 -9.59
N VAL A 52 -10.78 -0.63 -8.71
CA VAL A 52 -12.22 -0.77 -8.51
C VAL A 52 -12.79 0.54 -7.98
N ASN A 53 -12.31 1.03 -6.82
CA ASN A 53 -12.81 2.28 -6.23
C ASN A 53 -12.58 3.52 -7.12
N LEU A 54 -11.51 3.54 -7.92
CA LEU A 54 -11.30 4.59 -8.93
C LEU A 54 -12.35 4.52 -10.05
N ALA A 55 -12.70 3.32 -10.53
CA ALA A 55 -13.77 3.15 -11.51
C ALA A 55 -15.14 3.54 -10.93
N ASP A 56 -15.45 3.13 -9.69
CA ASP A 56 -16.69 3.49 -9.01
C ASP A 56 -16.77 5.02 -8.81
N HIS A 57 -15.70 5.67 -8.37
CA HIS A 57 -15.63 7.12 -8.28
C HIS A 57 -15.92 7.83 -9.63
N LEU A 58 -15.37 7.31 -10.73
CA LEU A 58 -15.54 7.89 -12.07
C LEU A 58 -16.91 7.58 -12.71
N LEU A 59 -17.59 6.51 -12.30
CA LEU A 59 -18.84 6.04 -12.91
C LEU A 59 -20.10 6.37 -12.09
N THR A 60 -20.03 6.28 -10.76
CA THR A 60 -21.15 6.49 -9.83
C THR A 60 -20.94 7.66 -8.87
N GLY A 61 -19.72 8.22 -8.82
CA GLY A 61 -19.38 9.32 -7.91
C GLY A 61 -19.05 8.86 -6.48
N GLU A 62 -18.80 7.56 -6.26
CA GLU A 62 -18.44 7.06 -4.93
C GLU A 62 -17.17 7.73 -4.35
N PRO A 63 -17.04 7.86 -3.01
CA PRO A 63 -15.87 8.48 -2.41
C PRO A 63 -14.58 7.71 -2.72
N LEU A 64 -13.52 8.44 -3.10
CA LEU A 64 -12.18 7.87 -3.20
C LEU A 64 -11.69 7.43 -1.81
N ALA A 65 -11.34 6.15 -1.67
CA ALA A 65 -10.77 5.57 -0.46
C ALA A 65 -9.38 6.17 -0.11
N VAL A 66 -8.71 6.76 -1.11
CA VAL A 66 -7.45 7.50 -0.96
C VAL A 66 -7.64 8.87 -1.64
N SER A 67 -7.84 9.93 -0.85
CA SER A 67 -8.05 11.28 -1.40
C SER A 67 -6.74 11.91 -1.92
N PRO A 68 -6.78 12.85 -2.88
CA PRO A 68 -5.59 13.57 -3.35
C PRO A 68 -4.80 14.26 -2.23
N GLN A 69 -5.50 14.81 -1.23
CA GLN A 69 -4.88 15.43 -0.04
C GLN A 69 -4.14 14.40 0.82
N SER A 70 -4.60 13.14 0.84
CA SER A 70 -3.88 12.08 1.56
C SER A 70 -2.55 11.74 0.89
N ALA A 71 -2.48 11.73 -0.45
CA ALA A 71 -1.23 11.58 -1.20
C ALA A 71 -0.29 12.79 -1.04
N ALA A 72 -0.83 14.02 -1.07
CA ALA A 72 -0.06 15.24 -0.83
C ALA A 72 0.64 15.22 0.54
N ARG A 73 -0.02 14.71 1.59
CA ARG A 73 0.60 14.53 2.92
C ARG A 73 1.76 13.53 2.91
N VAL A 74 1.70 12.47 2.11
CA VAL A 74 2.83 11.53 1.96
C VAL A 74 4.02 12.22 1.29
N ILE A 75 3.76 13.01 0.24
CA ILE A 75 4.81 13.78 -0.46
C ILE A 75 5.49 14.75 0.52
N ALA A 76 4.73 15.55 1.27
CA ALA A 76 5.28 16.49 2.25
C ALA A 76 6.11 15.81 3.36
N VAL A 77 5.76 14.59 3.77
CA VAL A 77 6.56 13.77 4.70
C VAL A 77 7.89 13.33 4.07
N LEU A 78 7.90 12.93 2.79
CA LEU A 78 9.12 12.55 2.08
C LEU A 78 10.05 13.78 1.87
N GLU A 79 9.49 14.93 1.48
CA GLU A 79 10.24 16.17 1.36
C GLU A 79 10.84 16.63 2.70
N ALA A 80 10.07 16.52 3.79
CA ALA A 80 10.56 16.80 5.13
C ALA A 80 11.67 15.82 5.54
N ALA A 81 11.53 14.52 5.25
CA ALA A 81 12.59 13.55 5.54
C ALA A 81 13.91 13.88 4.82
N THR A 82 13.85 14.35 3.56
CA THR A 82 15.01 14.83 2.81
C THR A 82 15.67 16.04 3.48
N ARG A 83 14.89 17.10 3.76
CA ARG A 83 15.42 18.32 4.42
C ARG A 83 15.94 18.06 5.83
N SER A 84 15.34 17.11 6.56
CA SER A 84 15.82 16.64 7.85
C SER A 84 17.20 15.98 7.71
N ALA A 85 17.36 15.04 6.77
CA ALA A 85 18.62 14.33 6.54
C ALA A 85 19.77 15.28 6.11
N GLU A 86 19.50 16.21 5.19
CA GLU A 86 20.45 17.27 4.79
C GLU A 86 20.90 18.14 5.98
N ARG A 87 20.01 18.33 6.96
CA ARG A 87 20.27 19.08 8.20
C ARG A 87 20.63 18.19 9.39
N GLY A 88 21.16 16.98 9.14
CA GLY A 88 21.73 16.10 10.17
C GLY A 88 20.71 15.33 11.03
N GLY A 89 19.47 15.16 10.55
CA GLY A 89 18.40 14.42 11.23
C GLY A 89 17.57 15.26 12.22
N VAL A 90 17.61 16.59 12.12
CA VAL A 90 16.78 17.46 12.98
C VAL A 90 15.28 17.33 12.67
N PRO A 91 14.38 17.50 13.66
CA PRO A 91 12.94 17.51 13.42
C PRO A 91 12.49 18.58 12.43
N GLU A 92 11.45 18.26 11.66
CA GLU A 92 10.86 19.11 10.62
C GLU A 92 9.38 19.37 10.90
N VAL A 93 8.89 20.53 10.46
CA VAL A 93 7.46 20.84 10.45
C VAL A 93 6.87 20.42 9.12
N LEU A 94 5.73 19.73 9.15
CA LEU A 94 4.95 19.40 7.96
C LEU A 94 3.97 20.53 7.68
N CYS A 95 4.14 21.21 6.54
CA CYS A 95 3.15 22.13 5.98
C CYS A 95 2.33 21.38 4.91
N VAL A 96 1.03 21.21 5.15
CA VAL A 96 0.08 20.36 4.40
C VAL A 96 -1.35 20.88 4.53
#